data_AF-A0A0G1GTH8-F1
#
_entry.id   AF-A0A0G1GTH8-F1
#
_cell.length_a   1.000
_cell.length_b   1.000
_cell.length_c   1.000
_cell.angle_alpha   90.00
_cell.angle_beta   90.00
_cell.angle_gamma   90.00
#
_symmetry.space_group_name_H-M   'P 1'
#
loop_
_entity.id
_entity.type
_entity.pdbx_description
1 polymer ?
#
loop_
_entity_poly.entity_id
_entity_poly.type
_entity_poly.pdbx_seq_one_letter_code
_entity_poly.pdbx_strand_id
1 'polypeptide(L)'
;MEKNPLEQRLSIDTSAIRDAAREELGQSFDNNFGDKEKMEDRFESLLFKMDLLQKSGAVLNKEETVRGLKESFNIKDKEVFVNYLLQVLDPIIMLRATQPDVFESVQREANLNNSGYLKLSEVLHFGLDGEEAQLHLAPSAELIKESGTGNFKKEVENGLEKLAEIIKSINKIKEIVATSWIVAKNPRLLEKLGFTIVGEISKEEKEKLFPDEKRTIAKAFMTREEFLARYGKE
;
A
#
# COMPACT_ATOMS: atom_id res chain seq x y z
N MET A 1 -22.69 -27.81 15.85
CA MET A 1 -21.48 -28.44 15.28
C MET A 1 -20.70 -27.35 14.59
N GLU A 2 -19.61 -26.88 15.18
CA GLU A 2 -18.65 -26.02 14.48
C GLU A 2 -18.02 -26.84 13.35
N LYS A 3 -18.03 -26.29 12.13
CA LYS A 3 -17.39 -26.93 10.98
C LYS A 3 -15.88 -26.98 11.21
N ASN A 4 -15.24 -28.05 10.72
CA ASN A 4 -13.79 -28.18 10.75
C ASN A 4 -13.14 -26.95 10.07
N PRO A 5 -12.11 -26.30 10.67
CA PRO A 5 -11.41 -25.17 10.06
C PRO A 5 -10.88 -25.44 8.65
N LEU A 6 -10.53 -26.70 8.32
CA LEU A 6 -10.16 -27.11 6.96
C LEU A 6 -11.34 -27.10 5.98
N GLU A 7 -12.55 -27.42 6.44
CA GLU A 7 -13.76 -27.40 5.61
C GLU A 7 -14.29 -25.98 5.38
N GLN A 8 -14.03 -25.04 6.31
CA GLN A 8 -14.30 -23.62 6.08
C GLN A 8 -13.35 -23.01 5.04
N ARG A 9 -12.07 -23.40 5.04
CA ARG A 9 -11.07 -22.97 4.03
C ARG A 9 -11.42 -23.39 2.60
N LEU A 10 -12.16 -24.49 2.43
CA LEU A 10 -12.58 -25.02 1.12
C LEU A 10 -13.81 -24.30 0.51
N SER A 11 -14.42 -23.35 1.24
CA SER A 11 -15.61 -22.61 0.78
C SER A 11 -15.35 -21.17 0.34
N ILE A 12 -14.11 -20.68 0.50
CA ILE A 12 -13.72 -19.33 0.10
C ILE A 12 -13.39 -19.36 -1.39
N ASP A 13 -14.19 -18.65 -2.18
CA ASP A 13 -13.89 -18.42 -3.58
C ASP A 13 -12.62 -17.55 -3.68
N THR A 14 -11.52 -18.17 -4.12
CA THR A 14 -10.22 -17.50 -4.28
C THR A 14 -9.97 -17.05 -5.71
N SER A 15 -10.93 -17.26 -6.63
CA SER A 15 -10.77 -16.96 -8.06
C SER A 15 -10.36 -15.51 -8.31
N ALA A 16 -11.09 -14.55 -7.74
CA ALA A 16 -10.80 -13.13 -7.89
C ALA A 16 -9.40 -12.73 -7.38
N ILE A 17 -8.95 -13.30 -6.26
CA ILE A 17 -7.63 -13.01 -5.69
C ILE A 17 -6.52 -13.64 -6.54
N ARG A 18 -6.74 -14.86 -7.04
CA ARG A 18 -5.81 -15.53 -7.95
C ARG A 18 -5.72 -14.83 -9.30
N ASP A 19 -6.82 -14.34 -9.83
CA ASP A 19 -6.85 -13.60 -11.09
C ASP A 19 -6.14 -12.25 -10.95
N ALA A 20 -6.35 -11.54 -9.84
CA ALA A 20 -5.59 -10.34 -9.53
C ALA A 20 -4.09 -10.63 -9.39
N ALA A 21 -3.71 -11.70 -8.68
CA ALA A 21 -2.30 -12.11 -8.55
C ALA A 21 -1.69 -12.48 -9.91
N ARG A 22 -2.44 -13.17 -10.79
CA ARG A 22 -2.02 -13.49 -12.15
C ARG A 22 -1.72 -12.21 -12.94
N GLU A 23 -2.61 -11.22 -12.88
CA GLU A 23 -2.42 -9.94 -13.55
C GLU A 23 -1.19 -9.19 -13.02
N GLU A 24 -1.04 -9.10 -11.69
CA GLU A 24 0.11 -8.46 -11.02
C GLU A 24 1.44 -9.12 -11.42
N LEU A 25 1.48 -10.46 -11.48
CA LEU A 25 2.65 -11.23 -11.93
C LEU A 25 2.93 -11.05 -13.42
N GLY A 26 1.89 -11.01 -14.25
CA GLY A 26 2.02 -10.75 -15.68
C GLY A 26 2.60 -9.36 -15.97
N GLN A 27 2.13 -8.34 -15.25
CA GLN A 27 2.69 -6.98 -15.31
C GLN A 27 4.12 -6.95 -14.78
N SER A 28 4.42 -7.70 -13.71
CA SER A 28 5.78 -7.83 -13.19
C SER A 28 6.74 -8.36 -14.24
N PHE A 29 6.32 -9.38 -14.99
CA PHE A 29 7.10 -9.95 -16.08
C PHE A 29 7.31 -8.91 -17.18
N ASP A 30 6.26 -8.27 -17.68
CA ASP A 30 6.37 -7.29 -18.76
C ASP A 30 7.30 -6.12 -18.41
N ASN A 31 7.27 -5.66 -17.15
CA ASN A 31 8.01 -4.48 -16.71
C ASN A 31 9.47 -4.77 -16.29
N ASN A 32 9.78 -5.99 -15.87
CA ASN A 32 11.06 -6.31 -15.22
C ASN A 32 11.78 -7.53 -15.80
N PHE A 33 11.17 -8.26 -16.74
CA PHE A 33 11.82 -9.42 -17.32
C PHE A 33 13.12 -9.02 -18.05
N GLY A 34 14.22 -9.70 -17.71
CA GLY A 34 15.56 -9.35 -18.17
C GLY A 34 16.31 -8.34 -17.30
N ASP A 35 15.63 -7.68 -16.37
CA ASP A 35 16.22 -6.80 -15.36
C ASP A 35 16.33 -7.55 -14.02
N LYS A 36 17.45 -8.25 -13.85
CA LYS A 36 17.67 -9.13 -12.70
C LYS A 36 17.65 -8.37 -11.38
N GLU A 37 18.22 -7.17 -11.35
CA GLU A 37 18.30 -6.32 -10.16
C GLU A 37 16.90 -5.90 -9.69
N LYS A 38 16.05 -5.40 -10.60
CA LYS A 38 14.66 -5.05 -10.24
C LYS A 38 13.84 -6.23 -9.75
N MET A 39 14.04 -7.42 -10.33
CA MET A 39 13.35 -8.61 -9.85
C MET A 39 13.87 -9.07 -8.49
N GLU A 40 15.18 -8.99 -8.23
CA GLU A 40 15.77 -9.25 -6.91
C GLU A 40 15.20 -8.28 -5.86
N ASP A 41 15.14 -6.98 -6.13
CA ASP A 41 14.55 -5.98 -5.22
C ASP A 41 13.09 -6.30 -4.87
N ARG A 42 12.30 -6.71 -5.88
CA ARG A 42 10.91 -7.13 -5.66
C ARG A 42 10.81 -8.38 -4.80
N PHE A 43 11.72 -9.33 -4.98
CA PHE A 43 11.75 -10.54 -4.17
C PHE A 43 12.17 -10.24 -2.74
N GLU A 44 13.17 -9.39 -2.52
CA GLU A 44 13.55 -8.95 -1.17
C GLU A 44 12.38 -8.25 -0.45
N SER A 45 11.63 -7.40 -1.16
CA SER A 45 10.42 -6.78 -0.61
C SER A 45 9.36 -7.82 -0.20
N LEU A 46 9.18 -8.86 -1.01
CA LEU A 46 8.27 -9.97 -0.70
C LEU A 46 8.78 -10.79 0.50
N LEU A 47 10.07 -11.10 0.56
CA LEU A 47 10.67 -11.87 1.65
C LEU A 47 10.56 -11.14 2.99
N PHE A 48 10.73 -9.82 2.98
CA PHE A 48 10.50 -8.99 4.15
C PHE A 48 9.03 -9.07 4.62
N LYS A 49 8.07 -8.99 3.70
CA LYS A 49 6.65 -9.19 4.03
C LYS A 49 6.39 -10.57 4.58
N MET A 50 7.02 -11.62 4.04
CA MET A 50 6.89 -12.98 4.57
C MET A 50 7.39 -13.09 6.01
N ASP A 51 8.51 -12.44 6.36
CA ASP A 51 9.01 -12.42 7.74
C ASP A 51 8.01 -11.78 8.70
N LEU A 52 7.38 -10.68 8.28
CA LEU A 52 6.32 -10.03 9.05
C LEU A 52 5.09 -10.95 9.19
N LEU A 53 4.64 -11.59 8.10
CA LEU A 53 3.53 -12.55 8.14
C LEU A 53 3.82 -13.73 9.09
N GLN A 54 5.05 -14.27 9.07
CA GLN A 54 5.46 -15.34 9.99
C GLN A 54 5.46 -14.87 11.45
N LYS A 55 5.93 -13.64 11.73
CA LYS A 55 5.84 -13.04 13.08
C LYS A 55 4.39 -12.87 13.54
N SER A 56 3.46 -12.62 12.62
CA SER A 56 2.02 -12.57 12.91
C SER A 56 1.36 -13.96 13.05
N GLY A 57 2.13 -15.06 12.96
CA GLY A 57 1.66 -16.43 13.15
C GLY A 57 1.30 -17.18 11.86
N ALA A 58 1.55 -16.61 10.68
CA ALA A 58 1.34 -17.32 9.42
C ALA A 58 2.40 -18.42 9.23
N VAL A 59 1.96 -19.62 8.86
CA VAL A 59 2.85 -20.73 8.54
C VAL A 59 3.19 -20.67 7.05
N LEU A 60 4.37 -20.15 6.73
CA LEU A 60 4.88 -20.01 5.37
C LEU A 60 6.22 -20.76 5.23
N ASN A 61 6.41 -21.47 4.11
CA ASN A 61 7.70 -22.07 3.78
C ASN A 61 8.57 -21.05 3.04
N LYS A 62 9.30 -20.23 3.81
CA LYS A 62 10.16 -19.17 3.25
C LYS A 62 11.27 -19.74 2.38
N GLU A 63 11.90 -20.84 2.79
CA GLU A 63 13.00 -21.47 2.04
C GLU A 63 12.55 -21.96 0.66
N GLU A 64 11.41 -22.64 0.60
CA GLU A 64 10.83 -23.09 -0.66
C GLU A 64 10.38 -21.92 -1.55
N THR A 65 9.82 -20.87 -0.94
CA THR A 65 9.44 -19.66 -1.67
C THR A 65 10.67 -18.97 -2.28
N VAL A 66 11.74 -18.77 -1.50
CA VAL A 66 13.02 -18.20 -1.98
C VAL A 66 13.58 -19.02 -3.14
N ARG A 67 13.58 -20.35 -2.99
CA ARG A 67 14.05 -21.26 -4.03
C ARG A 67 13.23 -21.11 -5.30
N GLY A 68 11.90 -21.13 -5.20
CA GLY A 68 11.00 -20.96 -6.34
C GLY A 68 11.17 -19.61 -7.03
N LEU A 69 11.26 -18.51 -6.26
CA LEU A 69 11.53 -17.18 -6.80
C LEU A 69 12.85 -17.16 -7.59
N LYS A 70 13.92 -17.78 -7.07
CA LYS A 70 15.21 -17.87 -7.78
C LYS A 70 15.13 -18.73 -9.04
N GLU A 71 14.41 -19.84 -9.01
CA GLU A 71 14.20 -20.70 -10.18
C GLU A 71 13.45 -19.93 -11.30
N SER A 72 12.51 -19.05 -10.92
CA SER A 72 11.70 -18.26 -11.86
C SER A 72 12.52 -17.32 -12.75
N PHE A 73 13.73 -16.90 -12.32
CA PHE A 73 14.63 -16.06 -13.13
C PHE A 73 14.98 -16.66 -14.48
N ASN A 74 14.94 -17.99 -14.60
CA ASN A 74 15.32 -18.69 -15.83
C ASN A 74 14.13 -18.95 -16.76
N ILE A 75 12.90 -18.60 -16.34
CA ILE A 75 11.69 -18.86 -17.11
C ILE A 75 11.44 -17.68 -18.04
N LYS A 76 11.63 -17.90 -19.35
CA LYS A 76 11.52 -16.85 -20.38
C LYS A 76 10.13 -16.70 -21.00
N ASP A 77 9.29 -17.72 -20.83
CA ASP A 77 7.92 -17.67 -21.31
C ASP A 77 7.03 -17.07 -20.21
N LYS A 78 6.27 -16.03 -20.56
CA LYS A 78 5.43 -15.29 -19.62
C LYS A 78 4.38 -16.18 -18.96
N GLU A 79 3.68 -17.00 -19.73
CA GLU A 79 2.62 -17.85 -19.21
C GLU A 79 3.18 -18.94 -18.31
N VAL A 80 4.32 -19.54 -18.67
CA VAL A 80 5.03 -20.49 -17.81
C VAL A 80 5.51 -19.81 -16.53
N PHE A 81 6.07 -18.60 -16.63
CA PHE A 81 6.55 -17.83 -15.47
C PHE A 81 5.43 -17.52 -14.49
N VAL A 82 4.32 -16.98 -15.00
CA VAL A 82 3.16 -16.60 -14.19
C VAL A 82 2.55 -17.83 -13.54
N ASN A 83 2.32 -18.91 -14.27
CA ASN A 83 1.74 -20.13 -13.70
C ASN A 83 2.66 -20.79 -12.67
N TYR A 84 3.97 -20.77 -12.89
CA TYR A 84 4.95 -21.26 -11.94
C TYR A 84 4.96 -20.40 -10.65
N LEU A 85 5.01 -19.08 -10.77
CA LEU A 85 4.98 -18.20 -9.59
C LEU A 85 3.65 -18.23 -8.85
N LEU A 86 2.52 -18.42 -9.52
CA LEU A 86 1.24 -18.65 -8.85
C LEU A 86 1.28 -19.88 -7.93
N GLN A 87 1.99 -20.94 -8.31
CA GLN A 87 2.16 -22.13 -7.46
C GLN A 87 3.11 -21.85 -6.29
N VAL A 88 4.25 -21.20 -6.57
CA VAL A 88 5.24 -20.84 -5.54
C VAL A 88 4.63 -19.90 -4.49
N LEU A 89 3.82 -18.93 -4.93
CA LEU A 89 3.22 -17.91 -4.07
C LEU A 89 1.85 -18.30 -3.53
N ASP A 90 1.37 -19.50 -3.84
CA ASP A 90 0.03 -19.96 -3.45
C ASP A 90 -0.25 -19.82 -1.95
N PRO A 91 0.69 -20.17 -1.04
CA PRO A 91 0.46 -19.99 0.39
C PRO A 91 0.18 -18.53 0.79
N ILE A 92 0.83 -17.57 0.12
CA ILE A 92 0.66 -16.13 0.36
C ILE A 92 -0.67 -15.65 -0.23
N ILE A 93 -1.01 -16.11 -1.44
CA ILE A 93 -2.28 -15.81 -2.12
C ILE A 93 -3.46 -16.33 -1.28
N MET A 94 -3.34 -17.55 -0.75
CA MET A 94 -4.34 -18.15 0.14
C MET A 94 -4.43 -17.42 1.47
N LEU A 95 -3.32 -16.91 2.01
CA LEU A 95 -3.33 -16.09 3.21
C LEU A 95 -4.11 -14.79 2.98
N ARG A 96 -3.90 -14.10 1.85
CA ARG A 96 -4.68 -12.90 1.47
C ARG A 96 -6.19 -13.18 1.41
N ALA A 97 -6.59 -14.39 1.03
CA ALA A 97 -8.00 -14.76 0.97
C ALA A 97 -8.60 -15.15 2.33
N THR A 98 -7.82 -15.83 3.17
CA THR A 98 -8.30 -16.46 4.41
C THR A 98 -8.10 -15.59 5.65
N GLN A 99 -7.12 -14.69 5.63
CA GLN A 99 -6.74 -13.78 6.71
C GLN A 99 -6.41 -12.38 6.13
N PRO A 100 -7.38 -11.71 5.48
CA PRO A 100 -7.14 -10.46 4.76
C PRO A 100 -6.74 -9.30 5.69
N ASP A 101 -7.21 -9.30 6.93
CA ASP A 101 -6.87 -8.35 8.00
C ASP A 101 -5.39 -8.42 8.38
N VAL A 102 -4.87 -9.64 8.61
CA VAL A 102 -3.45 -9.88 8.88
C VAL A 102 -2.60 -9.48 7.69
N PHE A 103 -3.04 -9.86 6.49
CA PHE A 103 -2.32 -9.55 5.24
C PHE A 103 -2.25 -8.05 4.97
N GLU A 104 -3.33 -7.30 5.21
CA GLU A 104 -3.35 -5.85 5.07
C GLU A 104 -2.49 -5.16 6.14
N SER A 105 -2.54 -5.62 7.39
CA SER A 105 -1.71 -5.10 8.48
C SER A 105 -0.22 -5.21 8.17
N VAL A 106 0.23 -6.38 7.69
CA VAL A 106 1.62 -6.56 7.27
C VAL A 106 1.98 -5.70 6.07
N GLN A 107 1.08 -5.51 5.11
CA GLN A 107 1.33 -4.57 4.02
C GLN A 107 1.52 -3.12 4.52
N ARG A 108 0.72 -2.68 5.49
CA ARG A 108 0.89 -1.36 6.11
C ARG A 108 2.26 -1.22 6.76
N GLU A 109 2.66 -2.21 7.56
CA GLU A 109 3.96 -2.21 8.24
C GLU A 109 5.12 -2.28 7.23
N ALA A 110 5.00 -3.09 6.18
CA ALA A 110 6.03 -3.20 5.16
C ALA A 110 6.22 -1.90 4.38
N ASN A 111 5.12 -1.19 4.09
CA ASN A 111 5.17 0.10 3.40
C ASN A 111 5.82 1.20 4.26
N LEU A 112 5.69 1.11 5.59
CA LEU A 112 6.33 2.04 6.51
C LEU A 112 7.86 1.86 6.58
N ASN A 113 8.32 0.62 6.70
CA ASN A 113 9.73 0.34 6.94
C ASN A 113 10.65 0.63 5.74
N ASN A 114 10.10 0.75 4.53
CA ASN A 114 10.89 0.91 3.30
C ASN A 114 10.88 2.32 2.69
N SER A 115 10.14 3.28 3.27
CA SER A 115 9.77 4.49 2.53
C SER A 115 10.32 5.81 3.10
N GLY A 116 10.90 5.80 4.30
CA GLY A 116 11.32 7.04 4.97
C GLY A 116 10.14 7.89 5.48
N TYR A 117 8.93 7.37 5.41
CA TYR A 117 7.72 8.00 5.95
C TYR A 117 7.57 7.67 7.43
N LEU A 118 7.08 8.65 8.19
CA LEU A 118 6.76 8.48 9.59
C LEU A 118 5.28 8.13 9.77
N LYS A 119 5.02 7.14 10.63
CA LYS A 119 3.66 6.69 10.96
C LYS A 119 2.91 7.72 11.80
N LEU A 120 1.81 8.26 11.27
CA LEU A 120 0.94 9.16 12.02
C LEU A 120 -0.18 8.39 12.71
N SER A 121 -0.87 7.51 11.97
CA SER A 121 -1.93 6.63 12.46
C SER A 121 -1.87 5.28 11.75
N GLU A 122 -2.87 4.40 11.94
CA GLU A 122 -2.89 3.12 11.21
C GLU A 122 -3.03 3.29 9.70
N VAL A 123 -3.63 4.39 9.23
CA VAL A 123 -3.93 4.58 7.80
C VAL A 123 -3.22 5.78 7.18
N LEU A 124 -2.59 6.65 7.97
CA LEU A 124 -1.95 7.87 7.49
C LEU A 124 -0.48 7.92 7.88
N HIS A 125 0.35 8.24 6.90
CA HIS A 125 1.79 8.42 7.02
C HIS A 125 2.20 9.74 6.39
N PHE A 126 3.36 10.29 6.78
CA PHE A 126 3.92 11.46 6.09
C PHE A 126 5.42 11.38 5.86
N GLY A 127 5.87 12.04 4.81
CA GLY A 127 7.27 12.25 4.45
C GLY A 127 7.53 13.74 4.25
N LEU A 128 8.80 14.12 4.28
CA LEU A 128 9.21 15.49 4.01
C LEU A 128 9.84 15.59 2.61
N ASP A 129 9.38 16.57 1.83
CA ASP A 129 9.96 16.92 0.53
C ASP A 129 10.19 18.43 0.48
N GLY A 130 11.43 18.86 0.77
CA GLY A 130 11.78 20.27 0.87
C GLY A 130 10.99 21.01 1.96
N GLU A 131 10.05 21.85 1.51
CA GLU A 131 9.13 22.67 2.31
C GLU A 131 7.70 22.08 2.34
N GLU A 132 7.48 20.91 1.74
CA GLU A 132 6.20 20.20 1.74
C GLU A 132 6.22 19.01 2.73
N ALA A 133 5.10 18.78 3.42
CA ALA A 133 4.81 17.55 4.12
C ALA A 133 3.85 16.70 3.27
N GLN A 134 4.33 15.58 2.72
CA GLN A 134 3.57 14.73 1.82
C GLN A 134 2.84 13.62 2.57
N LEU A 135 1.51 13.56 2.41
CA LEU A 135 0.64 12.57 3.03
C LEU A 135 0.49 11.33 2.16
N HIS A 136 0.61 10.16 2.78
CA HIS A 136 0.39 8.87 2.14
C HIS A 136 -0.60 8.03 2.94
N LEU A 137 -1.56 7.43 2.23
CA LEU A 137 -2.50 6.49 2.82
C LEU A 137 -1.98 5.07 2.74
N ALA A 138 -2.07 4.36 3.85
CA ALA A 138 -1.82 2.93 3.92
C ALA A 138 -3.01 2.12 3.37
N PRO A 139 -2.80 0.89 2.89
CA PRO A 139 -3.89 -0.05 2.62
C PRO A 139 -4.84 -0.17 3.84
N SER A 140 -6.14 -0.02 3.60
CA SER A 140 -7.16 0.16 4.64
C SER A 140 -8.53 -0.44 4.26
N ALA A 141 -8.59 -1.32 3.26
CA ALA A 141 -9.85 -1.87 2.75
C ALA A 141 -10.54 -2.73 3.82
N GLU A 142 -9.81 -3.56 4.56
CA GLU A 142 -10.36 -4.35 5.65
C GLU A 142 -10.75 -3.50 6.85
N LEU A 143 -9.97 -2.45 7.19
CA LEU A 143 -10.34 -1.52 8.26
C LEU A 143 -11.69 -0.83 7.96
N ILE A 144 -11.91 -0.42 6.70
CA ILE A 144 -13.18 0.14 6.23
C ILE A 144 -14.30 -0.90 6.28
N LYS A 145 -14.02 -2.18 5.99
CA LYS A 145 -15.01 -3.26 5.95
C LYS A 145 -15.46 -3.70 7.35
N GLU A 146 -14.52 -3.83 8.28
CA GLU A 146 -14.80 -4.29 9.65
C GLU A 146 -15.60 -3.27 10.47
N SER A 147 -15.38 -1.98 10.22
CA SER A 147 -15.88 -0.92 11.09
C SER A 147 -16.54 0.26 10.36
N GLY A 148 -16.78 0.09 9.06
CA GLY A 148 -17.29 1.13 8.19
C GLY A 148 -16.28 2.26 7.98
N THR A 149 -16.73 3.32 7.30
CA THR A 149 -15.90 4.51 7.06
C THR A 149 -15.62 5.33 8.31
N GLY A 150 -16.28 5.04 9.44
CA GLY A 150 -16.17 5.79 10.69
C GLY A 150 -14.78 5.70 11.32
N ASN A 151 -14.26 4.50 11.51
CA ASN A 151 -12.92 4.31 12.06
C ASN A 151 -11.83 4.77 11.09
N PHE A 152 -11.99 4.52 9.78
CA PHE A 152 -11.06 5.04 8.79
C PHE A 152 -10.94 6.57 8.87
N LYS A 153 -12.09 7.27 8.92
CA LYS A 153 -12.12 8.72 9.08
C LYS A 153 -11.42 9.17 10.37
N LYS A 154 -11.69 8.48 11.48
CA LYS A 154 -11.06 8.77 12.77
C LYS A 154 -9.54 8.57 12.73
N GLU A 155 -9.06 7.49 12.12
CA GLU A 155 -7.62 7.25 11.96
C GLU A 155 -6.95 8.31 11.09
N VAL A 156 -7.62 8.80 10.03
CA VAL A 156 -7.12 9.93 9.25
C VAL A 156 -7.07 11.20 10.11
N GLU A 157 -8.15 11.54 10.81
CA GLU A 157 -8.23 12.75 11.66
C GLU A 157 -7.17 12.74 12.77
N ASN A 158 -7.02 11.61 13.49
CA ASN A 158 -5.98 11.43 14.50
C ASN A 158 -4.58 11.60 13.90
N GLY A 159 -4.35 11.06 12.69
CA GLY A 159 -3.08 11.19 12.00
C GLY A 159 -2.75 12.65 11.64
N LEU A 160 -3.74 13.42 11.20
CA LEU A 160 -3.58 14.84 10.88
C LEU A 160 -3.33 15.68 12.14
N GLU A 161 -4.01 15.39 13.25
CA GLU A 161 -3.75 16.05 14.54
C GLU A 161 -2.32 15.79 15.02
N LYS A 162 -1.85 14.54 14.97
CA LYS A 162 -0.46 14.19 15.30
C LYS A 162 0.56 14.86 14.37
N LEU A 163 0.24 14.96 13.07
CA LEU A 163 1.10 15.69 12.13
C LEU A 163 1.19 17.17 12.50
N ALA A 164 0.10 17.78 12.97
CA ALA A 164 0.12 19.17 13.40
C ALA A 164 1.07 19.39 14.58
N GLU A 165 1.11 18.47 15.55
CA GLU A 165 2.08 18.50 16.64
C GLU A 165 3.53 18.47 16.13
N ILE A 166 3.81 17.60 15.15
CA ILE A 166 5.15 17.50 14.54
C ILE A 166 5.49 18.77 13.76
N ILE A 167 4.56 19.27 12.95
CA ILE A 167 4.77 20.44 12.09
C ILE A 167 5.01 21.71 12.92
N LYS A 168 4.41 21.85 14.11
CA LYS A 168 4.70 22.96 15.05
C LYS A 168 6.21 23.09 15.31
N SER A 169 6.96 21.99 15.32
CA SER A 169 8.42 21.98 15.53
C SER A 169 9.26 22.11 14.24
N ILE A 170 8.65 22.04 13.06
CA ILE A 170 9.36 22.08 11.77
C ILE A 170 8.93 23.33 10.98
N ASN A 171 9.56 24.46 11.27
CA ASN A 171 9.15 25.78 10.73
C ASN A 171 9.31 25.94 9.22
N LYS A 172 10.17 25.13 8.57
CA LYS A 172 10.40 25.22 7.12
C LYS A 172 9.22 24.71 6.27
N ILE A 173 8.28 23.97 6.87
CA ILE A 173 7.14 23.42 6.13
C ILE A 173 6.12 24.51 5.86
N LYS A 174 5.81 24.72 4.59
CA LYS A 174 4.84 25.72 4.10
C LYS A 174 3.51 25.08 3.72
N GLU A 175 3.52 23.83 3.26
CA GLU A 175 2.32 23.17 2.76
C GLU A 175 2.27 21.70 3.15
N ILE A 176 1.05 21.20 3.32
CA ILE A 176 0.73 19.80 3.52
C ILE A 176 0.05 19.32 2.25
N VAL A 177 0.64 18.32 1.60
CA VAL A 177 0.28 17.92 0.23
C VAL A 177 -0.13 16.46 0.18
N ALA A 178 -1.11 16.15 -0.67
CA ALA A 178 -1.45 14.79 -1.06
C ALA A 178 -1.54 14.70 -2.58
N THR A 179 -0.78 13.78 -3.19
CA THR A 179 -0.79 13.55 -4.64
C THR A 179 -1.02 12.08 -4.92
N SER A 180 -2.19 11.74 -5.46
CA SER A 180 -2.51 10.35 -5.82
C SER A 180 -3.78 10.23 -6.66
N TRP A 181 -4.07 9.02 -7.13
CA TRP A 181 -5.33 8.72 -7.81
C TRP A 181 -6.52 8.76 -6.83
N ILE A 182 -6.28 8.59 -5.53
CA ILE A 182 -7.33 8.68 -4.50
C ILE A 182 -7.85 10.10 -4.42
N VAL A 183 -6.97 11.10 -4.54
CA VAL A 183 -7.34 12.52 -4.59
C VAL A 183 -8.23 12.79 -5.80
N ALA A 184 -7.84 12.30 -6.98
CA ALA A 184 -8.64 12.46 -8.20
C ALA A 184 -10.00 11.76 -8.11
N LYS A 185 -10.03 10.56 -7.53
CA LYS A 185 -11.25 9.75 -7.39
C LYS A 185 -12.21 10.30 -6.33
N ASN A 186 -11.69 10.92 -5.26
CA ASN A 186 -12.49 11.33 -4.09
C ASN A 186 -12.20 12.77 -3.61
N PRO A 187 -12.26 13.79 -4.49
CA PRO A 187 -11.88 15.17 -4.13
C PRO A 187 -12.70 15.71 -2.96
N ARG A 188 -14.00 15.42 -2.93
CA ARG A 188 -14.92 15.86 -1.85
C ARG A 188 -14.56 15.35 -0.47
N LEU A 189 -13.84 14.23 -0.35
CA LEU A 189 -13.38 13.74 0.95
C LEU A 189 -12.25 14.60 1.49
N LEU A 190 -11.31 14.99 0.62
CA LEU A 190 -10.18 15.84 0.97
C LEU A 190 -10.64 17.27 1.25
N GLU A 191 -11.61 17.80 0.50
CA GLU A 191 -12.23 19.11 0.77
C GLU A 191 -12.88 19.17 2.14
N LYS A 192 -13.55 18.09 2.59
CA LYS A 192 -14.12 18.00 3.94
C LYS A 192 -13.04 18.03 5.02
N LEU A 193 -11.88 17.44 4.75
CA LEU A 193 -10.68 17.56 5.61
C LEU A 193 -10.03 18.95 5.49
N GLY A 194 -10.46 19.78 4.54
CA GLY A 194 -10.06 21.18 4.38
C GLY A 194 -8.99 21.41 3.34
N PHE A 195 -8.60 20.37 2.60
CA PHE A 195 -7.65 20.51 1.51
C PHE A 195 -8.28 21.22 0.32
N THR A 196 -7.51 22.07 -0.32
CA THR A 196 -7.83 22.64 -1.63
C THR A 196 -7.40 21.66 -2.71
N ILE A 197 -8.31 21.32 -3.62
CA ILE A 197 -8.01 20.46 -4.77
C ILE A 197 -7.41 21.34 -5.88
N VAL A 198 -6.17 21.04 -6.27
CA VAL A 198 -5.51 21.73 -7.39
C VAL A 198 -6.06 21.24 -8.72
N GLY A 199 -6.30 19.93 -8.81
CA GLY A 199 -6.70 19.23 -10.03
C GLY A 199 -5.67 18.19 -10.46
N GLU A 200 -5.78 17.74 -11.72
CA GLU A 200 -4.85 16.76 -12.29
C GLU A 200 -3.43 17.33 -12.38
N ILE A 201 -2.43 16.53 -12.02
CA ILE A 201 -1.02 16.91 -12.20
C ILE A 201 -0.64 16.86 -13.69
N SER A 202 0.42 17.58 -14.07
CA SER A 202 0.89 17.58 -15.45
C SER A 202 1.31 16.17 -15.91
N LYS A 203 1.31 15.97 -17.23
CA LYS A 203 1.75 14.70 -17.81
C LYS A 203 3.21 14.41 -17.48
N GLU A 204 4.06 15.43 -17.52
CA GLU A 204 5.48 15.32 -17.17
C GLU A 204 5.67 14.93 -15.70
N GLU A 205 4.93 15.54 -14.78
CA GLU A 205 4.97 15.17 -13.36
C GLU A 205 4.45 13.75 -13.14
N LYS A 206 3.38 13.36 -13.83
CA LYS A 206 2.82 12.02 -13.75
C LYS A 206 3.80 10.96 -14.24
N GLU A 207 4.43 11.17 -15.39
CA GLU A 207 5.43 10.25 -15.94
C GLU A 207 6.66 10.13 -15.03
N LYS A 208 7.06 11.22 -14.37
CA LYS A 208 8.20 11.22 -13.44
C LYS A 208 7.90 10.51 -12.12
N LEU A 209 6.75 10.81 -11.51
CA LEU A 209 6.42 10.38 -10.14
C LEU A 209 5.60 9.09 -10.10
N PHE A 210 4.85 8.81 -11.17
CA PHE A 210 3.92 7.69 -11.26
C PHE A 210 3.98 7.03 -12.66
N PRO A 211 5.16 6.57 -13.14
CA PRO A 211 5.36 6.11 -14.52
C PRO A 211 4.43 4.97 -14.94
N ASP A 212 4.08 4.09 -14.00
CA ASP A 212 3.24 2.90 -14.26
C ASP A 212 1.74 3.15 -13.99
N GLU A 213 1.38 4.35 -13.55
CA GLU A 213 0.02 4.66 -13.11
C GLU A 213 -0.86 5.12 -14.28
N LYS A 214 -1.82 4.29 -14.65
CA LYS A 214 -2.74 4.58 -15.76
C LYS A 214 -3.90 5.48 -15.32
N ARG A 215 -4.26 5.48 -14.03
CA ARG A 215 -5.37 6.29 -13.51
C ARG A 215 -5.03 7.78 -13.50
N THR A 216 -6.05 8.62 -13.47
CA THR A 216 -5.89 10.06 -13.23
C THR A 216 -5.25 10.29 -11.86
N ILE A 217 -4.28 11.20 -11.80
CA ILE A 217 -3.59 11.61 -10.57
C ILE A 217 -3.88 13.09 -10.34
N ALA A 218 -4.29 13.44 -9.12
CA ALA A 218 -4.53 14.81 -8.73
C ALA A 218 -3.73 15.18 -7.48
N LYS A 219 -3.44 16.48 -7.36
CA LYS A 219 -2.80 17.10 -6.18
C LYS A 219 -3.85 17.85 -5.37
N ALA A 220 -3.74 17.73 -4.06
CA ALA A 220 -4.46 18.53 -3.08
C ALA A 220 -3.47 19.09 -2.07
N PHE A 221 -3.73 20.28 -1.55
CA PHE A 221 -2.85 20.92 -0.56
C PHE A 221 -3.63 21.67 0.52
N MET A 222 -2.95 21.95 1.62
CA MET A 222 -3.38 22.88 2.67
C MET A 222 -2.16 23.67 3.11
N THR A 223 -2.29 24.98 3.27
CA THR A 223 -1.18 25.79 3.79
C THR A 223 -0.88 25.40 5.24
N ARG A 224 0.37 25.64 5.68
CA ARG A 224 0.78 25.39 7.07
C ARG A 224 -0.14 26.09 8.05
N GLU A 225 -0.47 27.35 7.79
CA GLU A 225 -1.28 28.19 8.66
C GLU A 225 -2.71 27.62 8.79
N GLU A 226 -3.34 27.28 7.66
CA GLU A 226 -4.66 26.63 7.65
C GLU A 226 -4.64 25.28 8.37
N PHE A 227 -3.58 24.50 8.14
CA PHE A 227 -3.42 23.18 8.74
C PHE A 227 -3.29 23.25 10.25
N LEU A 228 -2.42 24.13 10.76
CA LEU A 228 -2.26 24.34 12.19
C LEU A 228 -3.50 24.97 12.83
N ALA A 229 -4.20 25.87 12.16
CA ALA A 229 -5.46 26.42 12.65
C ALA A 229 -6.55 25.35 12.82
N ARG A 230 -6.57 24.35 11.93
CA ARG A 230 -7.58 23.29 11.93
C ARG A 230 -7.23 22.12 12.86
N TYR A 231 -5.99 21.66 12.82
CA TYR A 231 -5.55 20.42 13.47
C TYR A 231 -4.56 20.64 14.62
N GLY A 232 -3.94 21.82 14.70
CA GLY A 232 -2.91 22.14 15.69
C GLY A 232 -3.44 22.65 17.02
N LYS A 233 -4.56 22.12 17.51
CA LYS A 233 -5.17 22.50 18.80
C LYS A 233 -4.11 22.55 19.92
N GLU A 234 -4.32 23.44 20.88
CA GLU A 234 -3.41 23.68 22.01
C GLU A 234 -3.20 22.44 22.88
#